data_AF-A0AAD9JYQ0-F1
#
_entry.id   AF-A0AAD9JYQ0-F1
#
_cell.length_a   1.000
_cell.length_b   1.000
_cell.length_c   1.000
_cell.angle_alpha   90.00
_cell.angle_beta   90.00
_cell.angle_gamma   90.00
#
_symmetry.space_group_name_H-M   'P 1'
#
loop_
_entity.id
_entity.type
_entity.pdbx_description
1 polymer ?
#
loop_
_entity_poly.entity_id
_entity_poly.type
_entity_poly.pdbx_seq_one_letter_code
_entity_poly.pdbx_strand_id
1 'polypeptide(L)'
;MPDDPTTSSDVVTITSIDTEYTADSIEWCPYPQYSDVLLCGTYQLVNNDSNSTGTGDQGLGGQSQKGCRKGRLNAYLLNEDFKAGDSSALRRIAHTEMSGILDIKWNHLCDDLKPLFSVVDSDGCLSLWQLSTRDDEYSDVKTVDRLKIERIESVCLGINKLALSLDWSDRVEKSSPKIVSSDSQGMISLVDVNTYDLTVAKSGQEIICSYMDHGSIAYGADWCCKHYKGVSLKPTTDDKNSDCMAPEESSVAALLSTCSFYDHLMNVWLWNGHLSGVDV
;
A
#
# COMPACT_ATOMS: atom_id res chain seq x y z
N MET A 1 -41.16 2.00 34.66
CA MET A 1 -39.74 2.32 34.39
C MET A 1 -39.53 2.08 32.92
N PRO A 2 -38.92 2.99 32.15
CA PRO A 2 -38.54 2.67 30.79
C PRO A 2 -37.33 1.72 30.85
N ASP A 3 -37.37 0.69 30.00
CA ASP A 3 -36.34 -0.31 29.86
C ASP A 3 -34.99 0.35 29.51
N ASP A 4 -33.96 -0.01 30.28
CA ASP A 4 -32.56 0.33 30.01
C ASP A 4 -32.12 -0.38 28.72
N PRO A 5 -31.63 0.33 27.68
CA PRO A 5 -31.19 -0.33 26.46
C PRO A 5 -29.95 -1.16 26.79
N THR A 6 -30.13 -2.46 26.98
CA THR A 6 -29.06 -3.44 27.03
C THR A 6 -28.14 -3.21 25.84
N THR A 7 -26.95 -2.68 26.09
CA THR A 7 -25.88 -2.58 25.11
C THR A 7 -25.47 -4.00 24.71
N SER A 8 -26.10 -4.54 23.67
CA SER A 8 -25.53 -5.66 22.91
C SER A 8 -24.27 -5.12 22.26
N SER A 9 -23.10 -5.42 22.82
CA SER A 9 -21.86 -5.12 22.13
C SER A 9 -21.66 -6.21 21.08
N ASP A 10 -22.25 -6.03 19.89
CA ASP A 10 -22.03 -6.90 18.72
C ASP A 10 -20.55 -6.93 18.28
N VAL A 11 -19.71 -6.12 18.93
CA VAL A 11 -18.26 -6.05 18.77
C VAL A 11 -17.60 -6.36 20.11
N VAL A 12 -16.73 -7.36 20.11
CA VAL A 12 -15.95 -7.77 21.29
C VAL A 12 -14.47 -7.71 20.94
N THR A 13 -13.68 -7.06 21.78
CA THR A 13 -12.22 -7.07 21.65
C THR A 13 -11.68 -8.47 21.95
N ILE A 14 -11.11 -9.12 20.95
CA ILE A 14 -10.48 -10.43 21.11
C ILE A 14 -9.13 -10.29 21.82
N THR A 15 -8.29 -9.36 21.38
CA THR A 15 -6.95 -9.14 21.95
C THR A 15 -6.48 -7.71 21.70
N SER A 16 -5.45 -7.28 22.43
CA SER A 16 -4.78 -5.99 22.25
C SER A 16 -3.28 -6.20 22.43
N ILE A 17 -2.50 -5.79 21.45
CA ILE A 17 -1.06 -6.01 21.40
C ILE A 17 -0.37 -4.65 21.45
N ASP A 18 0.66 -4.52 22.28
CA ASP A 18 1.60 -3.41 22.21
C ASP A 18 2.60 -3.68 21.07
N THR A 19 2.56 -2.84 20.03
CA THR A 19 3.43 -2.93 18.86
C THR A 19 4.79 -2.28 19.06
N GLU A 20 5.06 -1.70 20.23
CA GLU A 20 6.27 -0.93 20.65
C GLU A 20 6.46 0.40 19.90
N TYR A 21 6.10 0.45 18.61
CA TYR A 21 5.93 1.66 17.82
C TYR A 21 4.45 1.92 17.54
N THR A 22 4.09 3.14 17.13
CA THR A 22 2.69 3.46 16.80
C THR A 22 2.23 2.64 15.60
N ALA A 23 1.20 1.80 15.77
CA ALA A 23 0.57 1.06 14.68
C ALA A 23 -0.18 2.05 13.77
N ASP A 24 0.14 2.05 12.48
CA ASP A 24 -0.31 3.06 11.52
C ASP A 24 -1.12 2.44 10.37
N SER A 25 -0.74 1.23 9.93
CA SER A 25 -1.42 0.51 8.84
C SER A 25 -1.64 -0.96 9.21
N ILE A 26 -2.79 -1.52 8.83
CA ILE A 26 -3.15 -2.92 9.03
C ILE A 26 -3.83 -3.49 7.78
N GLU A 27 -3.56 -4.76 7.47
CA GLU A 27 -4.11 -5.44 6.28
C GLU A 27 -4.23 -6.96 6.50
N TRP A 28 -5.42 -7.52 6.27
CA TRP A 28 -5.68 -8.96 6.35
C TRP A 28 -5.45 -9.60 4.99
N CYS A 29 -4.74 -10.73 4.96
CA CYS A 29 -4.41 -11.39 3.71
C CYS A 29 -5.69 -11.88 2.99
N PRO A 30 -5.91 -11.50 1.71
CA PRO A 30 -7.12 -11.88 0.97
C PRO A 30 -7.07 -13.31 0.42
N TYR A 31 -5.91 -13.98 0.48
CA TYR A 31 -5.74 -15.35 0.00
C TYR A 31 -6.44 -16.32 0.96
N PRO A 32 -7.40 -17.15 0.50
CA PRO A 32 -8.20 -18.01 1.37
C PRO A 32 -7.38 -18.85 2.35
N GLN A 33 -6.27 -19.43 1.90
CA GLN A 33 -5.38 -20.28 2.70
C GLN A 33 -4.54 -19.52 3.75
N TYR A 34 -4.47 -18.20 3.65
CA TYR A 34 -3.74 -17.30 4.56
C TYR A 34 -4.63 -16.22 5.16
N SER A 35 -5.96 -16.37 5.11
CA SER A 35 -6.94 -15.36 5.56
C SER A 35 -6.90 -15.02 7.06
N ASP A 36 -6.16 -15.81 7.83
CA ASP A 36 -5.82 -15.64 9.24
C ASP A 36 -4.51 -14.87 9.47
N VAL A 37 -3.83 -14.44 8.40
CA VAL A 37 -2.60 -13.64 8.46
C VAL A 37 -2.93 -12.15 8.42
N LEU A 38 -2.42 -11.42 9.40
CA LEU A 38 -2.55 -9.97 9.55
C LEU A 38 -1.19 -9.31 9.42
N LEU A 39 -1.07 -8.30 8.56
CA LEU A 39 0.06 -7.38 8.54
C LEU A 39 -0.23 -6.16 9.39
N CYS A 40 0.80 -5.66 10.05
CA CYS A 40 0.77 -4.39 10.77
C CYS A 40 2.05 -3.60 10.50
N GLY A 41 1.89 -2.46 9.85
CA GLY A 41 2.92 -1.45 9.67
C GLY A 41 2.92 -0.48 10.84
N THR A 42 4.10 -0.12 11.29
CA THR A 42 4.27 0.86 12.37
C THR A 42 5.11 2.05 11.93
N TYR A 43 4.87 3.17 12.60
CA TYR A 43 5.51 4.45 12.35
C TYR A 43 5.87 5.12 13.67
N GLN A 44 7.10 5.57 13.82
CA GLN A 44 7.56 6.29 15.00
C GLN A 44 8.50 7.43 14.59
N LEU A 45 8.13 8.67 14.94
CA LEU A 45 9.03 9.81 14.82
C LEU A 45 10.01 9.79 16.00
N VAL A 46 11.30 9.74 15.69
CA VAL A 46 12.40 9.82 16.66
C VAL A 46 13.03 11.21 16.53
N ASN A 47 12.83 12.03 17.54
CA ASN A 47 13.53 13.29 17.68
C ASN A 47 14.94 13.00 18.20
N ASN A 48 15.96 13.58 17.59
CA ASN A 48 17.35 13.46 18.05
C ASN A 48 17.62 14.39 19.23
N ASP A 49 16.80 14.33 20.28
CA ASP A 49 17.05 15.04 21.54
C ASP A 49 17.95 14.20 22.44
N SER A 50 19.17 13.93 21.97
CA SER A 50 20.21 13.39 22.84
C SER A 50 20.94 14.55 23.53
N ASN A 51 20.71 14.67 24.84
CA ASN A 51 21.46 15.41 25.84
C ASN A 51 22.91 15.75 25.46
N SER A 52 23.16 16.94 24.92
CA SER A 52 24.44 17.64 25.10
C SER A 52 24.38 18.41 26.42
N THR A 53 24.65 17.69 27.51
CA THR A 53 25.11 18.33 28.74
C THR A 53 26.47 18.97 28.47
N GLY A 54 26.54 20.29 28.47
CA GLY A 54 27.78 21.02 28.71
C GLY A 54 28.25 21.97 27.62
N THR A 55 28.21 23.25 27.99
CA THR A 55 28.95 24.42 27.49
C THR A 55 28.42 25.10 26.22
N GLY A 56 27.95 26.32 26.43
CA GLY A 56 27.28 27.12 25.43
C GLY A 56 28.21 27.69 24.37
N ASP A 57 27.67 27.83 23.18
CA ASP A 57 27.98 28.92 22.27
C ASP A 57 26.72 29.24 21.46
N GLN A 58 26.36 30.52 21.38
CA GLN A 58 25.28 31.01 20.54
C GLN A 58 25.84 31.28 19.15
N GLY A 59 25.41 30.53 18.13
CA GLY A 59 25.84 30.74 16.75
C GLY A 59 24.85 30.23 15.71
N LEU A 60 23.97 31.14 15.25
CA LEU A 60 23.39 31.30 13.91
C LEU A 60 23.27 30.06 12.98
N GLY A 61 22.02 29.62 12.72
CA GLY A 61 21.66 28.84 11.53
C GLY A 61 20.67 27.71 11.79
N GLY A 62 19.37 28.03 11.88
CA GLY A 62 18.31 27.04 12.05
C GLY A 62 18.16 26.12 10.84
N GLN A 63 18.76 24.93 10.91
CA GLN A 63 18.26 23.77 10.19
C GLN A 63 17.44 22.95 11.19
N SER A 64 16.12 22.90 11.00
CA SER A 64 15.25 22.00 11.76
C SER A 64 15.85 20.59 11.70
N GLN A 65 16.24 20.06 12.87
CA GLN A 65 16.66 18.67 12.98
C GLN A 65 15.49 17.79 12.51
N LYS A 66 15.59 17.27 11.28
CA LYS A 66 14.56 16.42 10.71
C LYS A 66 14.64 15.08 11.46
N GLY A 67 13.68 14.83 12.35
CA GLY A 67 13.60 13.58 13.10
C GLY A 67 13.62 12.38 12.16
N CYS A 68 14.27 11.29 12.58
CA CYS A 68 14.28 10.04 11.83
C CYS A 68 12.94 9.32 12.06
N ARG A 69 12.37 8.73 11.01
CA ARG A 69 11.10 8.02 11.07
C ARG A 69 11.38 6.53 11.00
N LYS A 70 11.22 5.85 12.14
CA LYS A 70 11.43 4.40 12.24
C LYS A 70 10.11 3.67 12.08
N GLY A 71 10.17 2.46 11.58
CA GLY A 71 9.03 1.58 11.43
C GLY A 71 9.42 0.12 11.57
N ARG A 72 8.39 -0.70 11.69
CA ARG A 72 8.49 -2.15 11.74
C ARG A 72 7.30 -2.74 11.01
N LEU A 73 7.59 -3.58 10.03
CA LEU A 73 6.60 -4.45 9.40
C LEU A 73 6.45 -5.69 10.27
N ASN A 74 5.27 -5.92 10.81
CA ASN A 74 4.94 -7.11 11.59
C ASN A 74 3.96 -7.98 10.80
N ALA A 75 4.17 -9.29 10.85
CA ALA A 75 3.17 -10.27 10.42
C ALA A 75 2.70 -11.07 11.64
N TYR A 76 1.39 -11.22 11.77
CA TYR A 76 0.72 -11.98 12.82
C TYR A 76 -0.13 -13.09 12.21
N LEU A 77 -0.33 -14.15 12.98
CA LEU A 77 -1.29 -15.21 12.69
C LEU A 77 -2.34 -15.24 13.80
N LEU A 78 -3.61 -15.27 13.40
CA LEU A 78 -4.74 -15.49 14.29
C LEU A 78 -4.87 -16.99 14.59
N ASN A 79 -4.87 -17.36 15.88
CA ASN A 79 -5.01 -18.75 16.31
C ASN A 79 -6.46 -19.23 16.18
N GLU A 80 -6.73 -20.47 15.79
CA GLU A 80 -8.11 -20.95 15.57
C GLU A 80 -8.96 -20.98 16.87
N ASP A 81 -8.34 -21.23 18.03
CA ASP A 81 -9.02 -21.45 19.31
C ASP A 81 -9.07 -20.22 20.25
N PHE A 82 -8.98 -18.99 19.71
CA PHE A 82 -8.95 -17.79 20.54
C PHE A 82 -10.25 -17.56 21.34
N LYS A 83 -10.12 -16.89 22.48
CA LYS A 83 -11.26 -16.34 23.24
C LYS A 83 -11.14 -14.84 23.38
N ALA A 84 -12.26 -14.18 23.68
CA ALA A 84 -12.25 -12.76 23.98
C ALA A 84 -11.35 -12.45 25.19
N GLY A 85 -10.47 -11.46 25.06
CA GLY A 85 -9.47 -11.11 26.07
C GLY A 85 -8.25 -12.02 26.09
N ASP A 86 -8.08 -12.94 25.13
CA ASP A 86 -6.91 -13.82 25.05
C ASP A 86 -5.71 -13.07 24.44
N SER A 87 -4.70 -12.78 25.27
CA SER A 87 -3.45 -12.17 24.82
C SER A 87 -2.67 -13.03 23.82
N SER A 88 -2.98 -14.32 23.75
CA SER A 88 -2.36 -15.27 22.81
C SER A 88 -3.12 -15.42 21.49
N ALA A 89 -4.27 -14.75 21.30
CA ALA A 89 -5.08 -14.89 20.09
C ALA A 89 -4.31 -14.57 18.80
N LEU A 90 -3.43 -13.58 18.84
CA LEU A 90 -2.56 -13.19 17.73
C LEU A 90 -1.10 -13.49 18.08
N ARG A 91 -0.45 -14.29 17.24
CA ARG A 91 0.96 -14.66 17.39
C ARG A 91 1.80 -13.96 16.32
N ARG A 92 2.82 -13.19 16.71
CA ARG A 92 3.75 -12.57 15.76
C ARG A 92 4.61 -13.66 15.10
N ILE A 93 4.51 -13.80 13.78
CA ILE A 93 5.20 -14.84 12.99
C ILE A 93 6.48 -14.32 12.33
N ALA A 94 6.52 -13.03 12.00
CA ALA A 94 7.70 -12.39 11.43
C ALA A 94 7.69 -10.88 11.76
N HIS A 95 8.87 -10.28 11.71
CA HIS A 95 9.00 -8.83 11.73
C HIS A 95 10.24 -8.37 10.95
N THR A 96 10.23 -7.14 10.47
CA THR A 96 11.39 -6.49 9.84
C THR A 96 11.41 -5.01 10.20
N GLU A 97 12.52 -4.54 10.77
CA GLU A 97 12.76 -3.11 11.03
C GLU A 97 13.01 -2.39 9.69
N MET A 98 12.38 -1.23 9.51
CA MET A 98 12.51 -0.40 8.31
C MET A 98 12.16 1.05 8.61
N SER A 99 12.04 1.89 7.59
CA SER A 99 11.54 3.25 7.73
C SER A 99 10.04 3.24 8.06
N GLY A 100 9.52 4.33 8.64
CA GLY A 100 8.13 4.40 9.11
C GLY A 100 7.14 4.03 8.00
N ILE A 101 6.31 3.02 8.24
CA ILE A 101 5.37 2.48 7.24
C ILE A 101 4.08 3.29 7.27
N LEU A 102 3.62 3.71 6.09
CA LEU A 102 2.46 4.59 5.95
C LEU A 102 1.25 3.91 5.30
N ASP A 103 1.48 2.92 4.42
CA ASP A 103 0.41 2.09 3.86
C ASP A 103 0.91 0.71 3.45
N ILE A 104 0.02 -0.27 3.49
CA ILE A 104 0.23 -1.67 3.13
C ILE A 104 -0.99 -2.12 2.33
N LYS A 105 -0.78 -2.79 1.19
CA LYS A 105 -1.87 -3.48 0.47
C LYS A 105 -1.43 -4.82 -0.06
N TRP A 106 -2.28 -5.82 0.14
CA TRP A 106 -2.13 -7.11 -0.54
C TRP A 106 -2.48 -6.98 -2.02
N ASN A 107 -1.75 -7.75 -2.83
CA ASN A 107 -2.23 -8.12 -4.13
C ASN A 107 -3.39 -9.12 -3.96
N HIS A 108 -4.40 -9.04 -4.81
CA HIS A 108 -5.61 -9.85 -4.78
C HIS A 108 -5.62 -10.96 -5.84
N LEU A 109 -4.53 -11.16 -6.60
CA LEU A 109 -4.43 -12.26 -7.56
C LEU A 109 -4.17 -13.57 -6.83
N CYS A 110 -5.27 -14.25 -6.50
CA CYS A 110 -5.29 -15.51 -5.76
C CYS A 110 -5.03 -16.77 -6.63
N ASP A 111 -4.50 -16.59 -7.85
CA ASP A 111 -4.35 -17.66 -8.84
C ASP A 111 -3.02 -18.41 -8.63
N ASP A 112 -2.97 -19.39 -7.71
CA ASP A 112 -1.84 -20.29 -7.38
C ASP A 112 -0.45 -19.65 -7.12
N LEU A 113 -0.38 -18.32 -7.16
CA LEU A 113 0.80 -17.53 -6.83
C LEU A 113 0.93 -17.42 -5.32
N LYS A 114 2.19 -17.37 -4.86
CA LYS A 114 2.51 -17.04 -3.47
C LYS A 114 1.98 -15.63 -3.16
N PRO A 115 1.36 -15.39 -1.98
CA PRO A 115 0.78 -14.09 -1.67
C PRO A 115 1.79 -12.96 -1.74
N LEU A 116 1.44 -11.90 -2.48
CA LEU A 116 2.25 -10.70 -2.63
C LEU A 116 1.59 -9.51 -1.94
N PHE A 117 2.39 -8.59 -1.42
CA PHE A 117 1.92 -7.32 -0.90
C PHE A 117 2.96 -6.23 -1.12
N SER A 118 2.51 -4.98 -1.10
CA SER A 118 3.37 -3.82 -1.23
C SER A 118 3.28 -2.94 0.00
N VAL A 119 4.37 -2.24 0.28
CA VAL A 119 4.53 -1.32 1.41
C VAL A 119 5.10 -0.01 0.90
N VAL A 120 4.55 1.12 1.36
CA VAL A 120 5.14 2.44 1.19
C VAL A 120 5.61 3.01 2.51
N ASP A 121 6.76 3.69 2.48
CA ASP A 121 7.43 4.16 3.68
C ASP A 121 7.81 5.64 3.67
N SER A 122 8.30 6.07 4.83
CA SER A 122 8.69 7.45 5.12
C SER A 122 9.96 7.92 4.42
N ASP A 123 10.69 7.04 3.73
CA ASP A 123 11.82 7.43 2.89
C ASP A 123 11.38 7.65 1.42
N GLY A 124 10.08 7.51 1.14
CA GLY A 124 9.55 7.69 -0.20
C GLY A 124 9.75 6.45 -1.07
N CYS A 125 9.92 5.27 -0.46
CA CYS A 125 10.09 4.03 -1.18
C CYS A 125 8.77 3.25 -1.25
N LEU A 126 8.57 2.59 -2.38
CA LEU A 126 7.63 1.48 -2.54
C LEU A 126 8.45 0.19 -2.54
N SER A 127 8.00 -0.82 -1.82
CA SER A 127 8.65 -2.14 -1.79
C SER A 127 7.64 -3.26 -1.97
N LEU A 128 8.04 -4.28 -2.74
CA LEU A 128 7.24 -5.48 -2.98
C LEU A 128 7.75 -6.61 -2.10
N TRP A 129 6.81 -7.33 -1.50
CA TRP A 129 7.04 -8.39 -0.55
C TRP A 129 6.21 -9.62 -0.88
N GLN A 130 6.67 -10.76 -0.37
CA GLN A 130 6.01 -12.05 -0.50
C GLN A 130 5.86 -12.72 0.86
N LEU A 131 4.70 -13.33 1.09
CA LEU A 131 4.52 -14.34 2.14
C LEU A 131 4.90 -15.70 1.57
N SER A 132 5.83 -16.39 2.24
CA SER A 132 6.30 -17.71 1.83
C SER A 132 6.37 -18.66 3.02
N THR A 133 6.35 -19.96 2.73
CA THR A 133 6.65 -21.03 3.69
C THR A 133 8.14 -21.39 3.57
N ARG A 134 8.82 -21.62 4.69
CA ARG A 134 10.19 -22.15 4.72
C ARG A 134 10.15 -23.58 4.19
N ASP A 135 10.71 -23.76 2.99
CA ASP A 135 11.09 -24.99 2.30
C ASP A 135 10.36 -26.26 2.75
N ASP A 136 9.31 -26.61 1.99
CA ASP A 136 9.05 -27.98 1.55
C ASP A 136 8.12 -27.89 0.33
N GLU A 137 8.66 -28.21 -0.84
CA GLU A 137 7.97 -28.23 -2.15
C GLU A 137 6.86 -29.31 -2.22
N TYR A 138 6.54 -29.97 -1.10
CA TYR A 138 5.73 -31.19 -1.05
C TYR A 138 4.88 -31.39 0.22
N SER A 139 4.75 -30.37 1.07
CA SER A 139 3.94 -30.47 2.30
C SER A 139 2.71 -29.58 2.20
N ASP A 140 1.54 -30.20 1.97
CA ASP A 140 0.20 -29.58 2.07
C ASP A 140 -0.15 -29.09 3.49
N VAL A 141 0.77 -29.23 4.46
CA VAL A 141 0.54 -28.83 5.84
C VAL A 141 1.13 -27.45 6.10
N LYS A 142 0.25 -26.46 6.31
CA LYS A 142 0.55 -25.15 6.88
C LYS A 142 1.10 -25.33 8.30
N THR A 143 2.42 -25.52 8.41
CA THR A 143 3.07 -25.44 9.72
C THR A 143 3.35 -23.97 10.00
N VAL A 144 2.57 -23.45 10.94
CA VAL A 144 2.52 -22.08 11.42
C VAL A 144 3.92 -21.49 11.77
N ASP A 145 4.87 -22.33 12.15
CA ASP A 145 6.27 -21.93 12.44
C ASP A 145 7.15 -21.72 11.20
N ARG A 146 6.63 -22.00 10.00
CA ARG A 146 7.37 -21.90 8.75
C ARG A 146 7.05 -20.67 7.93
N LEU A 147 6.05 -19.88 8.30
CA LEU A 147 5.70 -18.66 7.55
C LEU A 147 6.80 -17.59 7.73
N LYS A 148 7.17 -16.94 6.62
CA LYS A 148 8.07 -15.78 6.60
C LYS A 148 7.57 -14.76 5.58
N ILE A 149 7.96 -13.51 5.79
CA ILE A 149 7.81 -12.42 4.81
C ILE A 149 9.18 -12.05 4.26
N GLU A 150 9.27 -11.82 2.96
CA GLU A 150 10.52 -11.52 2.28
C GLU A 150 10.33 -10.35 1.32
N ARG A 151 11.24 -9.37 1.38
CA ARG A 151 11.27 -8.28 0.41
C ARG A 151 11.87 -8.78 -0.88
N ILE A 152 11.13 -8.60 -1.97
CA ILE A 152 11.54 -9.00 -3.31
C ILE A 152 12.30 -7.85 -3.98
N GLU A 153 11.69 -6.67 -4.04
CA GLU A 153 12.20 -5.50 -4.75
C GLU A 153 11.79 -4.20 -4.06
N SER A 154 12.45 -3.10 -4.41
CA SER A 154 12.06 -1.76 -3.97
C SER A 154 12.46 -0.68 -4.97
N VAL A 155 11.59 0.32 -5.12
CA VAL A 155 11.79 1.49 -5.95
C VAL A 155 11.64 2.77 -5.12
N CYS A 156 12.57 3.71 -5.29
CA CYS A 156 12.46 5.03 -4.68
C CYS A 156 11.58 5.92 -5.56
N LEU A 157 10.43 6.35 -5.05
CA LEU A 157 9.49 7.21 -5.78
C LEU A 157 10.01 8.65 -5.89
N GLY A 158 10.99 9.02 -5.06
CA GLY A 158 11.72 10.28 -5.14
C GLY A 158 12.37 10.67 -3.82
N ILE A 159 13.31 11.60 -3.90
CA ILE A 159 14.16 12.00 -2.78
C ILE A 159 13.40 12.99 -1.86
N ASN A 160 13.62 12.90 -0.55
CA ASN A 160 13.13 13.86 0.46
C ASN A 160 11.60 13.98 0.56
N LYS A 161 10.84 12.94 0.20
CA LYS A 161 9.39 12.88 0.34
C LYS A 161 8.95 11.58 1.00
N LEU A 162 7.71 11.54 1.45
CA LEU A 162 7.07 10.35 2.02
C LEU A 162 6.20 9.72 0.95
N ALA A 163 6.21 8.40 0.85
CA ALA A 163 5.19 7.67 0.08
C ALA A 163 4.06 7.32 1.06
N LEU A 164 2.84 7.79 0.78
CA LEU A 164 1.78 7.93 1.79
C LEU A 164 0.69 6.89 1.68
N SER A 165 0.29 6.57 0.45
CA SER A 165 -0.72 5.54 0.18
C SER A 165 -0.38 4.82 -1.10
N LEU A 166 -0.90 3.60 -1.23
CA LEU A 166 -0.78 2.80 -2.44
C LEU A 166 -2.06 1.99 -2.68
N ASP A 167 -2.31 1.62 -3.94
CA ASP A 167 -3.30 0.58 -4.27
C ASP A 167 -2.92 -0.16 -5.56
N TRP A 168 -3.39 -1.39 -5.65
CA TRP A 168 -3.13 -2.29 -6.77
C TRP A 168 -4.25 -2.24 -7.80
N SER A 169 -3.88 -2.24 -9.08
CA SER A 169 -4.83 -2.35 -10.18
C SER A 169 -5.28 -3.79 -10.44
N ASP A 170 -4.90 -4.77 -9.62
CA ASP A 170 -5.14 -6.20 -9.85
C ASP A 170 -6.62 -6.62 -9.84
N ARG A 171 -7.47 -5.84 -9.17
CA ARG A 171 -8.93 -5.97 -9.23
C ARG A 171 -9.49 -5.51 -10.58
N VAL A 172 -8.68 -4.81 -11.38
CA VAL A 172 -9.02 -4.20 -12.67
C VAL A 172 -8.32 -4.91 -13.83
N GLU A 173 -7.01 -5.15 -13.72
CA GLU A 173 -6.13 -5.83 -14.67
C GLU A 173 -5.32 -6.92 -13.94
N LYS A 174 -5.62 -8.18 -14.24
CA LYS A 174 -5.01 -9.33 -13.57
C LYS A 174 -3.69 -9.77 -14.18
N SER A 175 -3.51 -9.59 -15.49
CA SER A 175 -2.35 -10.09 -16.23
C SER A 175 -1.14 -9.16 -16.13
N SER A 176 -1.33 -7.89 -15.80
CA SER A 176 -0.22 -6.94 -15.67
C SER A 176 -0.58 -5.86 -14.66
N PRO A 177 -0.74 -6.24 -13.38
CA PRO A 177 -1.18 -5.30 -12.37
C PRO A 177 -0.13 -4.20 -12.19
N LYS A 178 -0.61 -2.97 -12.00
CA LYS A 178 0.18 -1.78 -11.67
C LYS A 178 -0.12 -1.37 -10.24
N ILE A 179 0.78 -0.58 -9.66
CA ILE A 179 0.54 0.07 -8.38
C ILE A 179 0.48 1.57 -8.60
N VAL A 180 -0.54 2.22 -8.05
CA VAL A 180 -0.54 3.67 -7.89
C VAL A 180 -0.04 4.00 -6.49
N SER A 181 0.77 5.05 -6.34
CA SER A 181 1.19 5.56 -5.04
C SER A 181 1.17 7.08 -4.99
N SER A 182 0.74 7.64 -3.87
CA SER A 182 0.72 9.09 -3.62
C SER A 182 1.82 9.52 -2.66
N ASP A 183 2.24 10.78 -2.73
CA ASP A 183 3.34 11.28 -1.88
C ASP A 183 3.12 12.63 -1.20
N SER A 184 4.04 12.97 -0.30
CA SER A 184 3.99 14.18 0.52
C SER A 184 4.21 15.50 -0.23
N GLN A 185 4.57 15.45 -1.50
CA GLN A 185 4.67 16.62 -2.37
C GLN A 185 3.43 16.81 -3.24
N GLY A 186 2.45 15.90 -3.16
CA GLY A 186 1.25 15.93 -4.00
C GLY A 186 1.39 15.21 -5.32
N MET A 187 2.50 14.50 -5.51
CA MET A 187 2.66 13.70 -6.72
C MET A 187 1.96 12.36 -6.57
N ILE A 188 1.51 11.87 -7.72
CA ILE A 188 1.03 10.51 -7.90
C ILE A 188 2.00 9.80 -8.83
N SER A 189 2.47 8.62 -8.45
CA SER A 189 3.37 7.77 -9.24
C SER A 189 2.66 6.47 -9.60
N LEU A 190 2.71 6.10 -10.88
CA LEU A 190 2.27 4.80 -11.35
C LEU A 190 3.49 3.90 -11.54
N VAL A 191 3.45 2.70 -10.98
CA VAL A 191 4.57 1.75 -10.95
C VAL A 191 4.15 0.44 -11.62
N ASP A 192 4.97 -0.04 -12.54
CA ASP A 192 4.82 -1.36 -13.12
C ASP A 192 5.27 -2.44 -12.13
N VAL A 193 4.54 -3.55 -12.07
CA VAL A 193 4.92 -4.73 -11.29
C VAL A 193 4.96 -5.92 -12.24
N ASN A 194 6.15 -6.25 -12.74
CA ASN A 194 6.35 -7.48 -13.50
C ASN A 194 6.33 -8.71 -12.57
N THR A 195 5.14 -9.10 -12.12
CA THR A 195 4.92 -10.20 -11.16
C THR A 195 5.32 -11.57 -11.71
N TYR A 196 5.32 -11.76 -13.04
CA TYR A 196 5.65 -13.04 -13.68
C TYR A 196 7.16 -13.30 -13.87
N ASP A 197 8.01 -12.27 -13.87
CA ASP A 197 9.47 -12.43 -14.03
C ASP A 197 10.21 -12.54 -12.68
N LEU A 198 9.49 -12.63 -11.56
CA LEU A 198 10.08 -12.70 -10.21
C LEU A 198 10.91 -13.99 -9.94
N THR A 199 10.94 -14.93 -10.90
CA THR A 199 11.76 -16.16 -10.82
C THR A 199 13.19 -15.97 -11.34
N VAL A 200 13.45 -14.87 -12.06
CA VAL A 200 14.78 -14.47 -12.53
C VAL A 200 15.06 -13.09 -11.95
N ALA A 201 16.21 -12.87 -11.31
CA ALA A 201 16.56 -11.60 -10.67
C ALA A 201 16.78 -10.43 -11.67
N LYS A 202 15.77 -10.11 -12.48
CA LYS A 202 15.66 -8.88 -13.24
C LYS A 202 14.69 -7.97 -12.48
N SER A 203 15.17 -6.80 -12.04
CA SER A 203 14.35 -5.81 -11.36
C SER A 203 13.14 -5.46 -12.23
N GLY A 204 11.93 -5.74 -11.74
CA GLY A 204 10.70 -5.64 -12.50
C GLY A 204 9.85 -4.39 -12.24
N GLN A 205 10.29 -3.51 -11.33
CA GLN A 205 9.58 -2.29 -10.95
C GLN A 205 10.11 -1.09 -11.69
N GLU A 206 9.22 -0.38 -12.40
CA GLU A 206 9.55 0.86 -13.11
C GLU A 206 8.46 1.89 -12.85
N ILE A 207 8.85 3.15 -12.59
CA ILE A 207 7.90 4.26 -12.53
C ILE A 207 7.47 4.59 -13.96
N ILE A 208 6.23 4.26 -14.30
CA ILE A 208 5.65 4.51 -15.63
C ILE A 208 5.45 6.00 -15.86
N CYS A 209 4.91 6.70 -14.86
CA CYS A 209 4.69 8.14 -14.91
C CYS A 209 4.52 8.73 -13.51
N SER A 210 4.66 10.05 -13.41
CA SER A 210 4.27 10.79 -12.22
C SER A 210 3.68 12.15 -12.56
N TYR A 211 2.65 12.57 -11.83
CA TYR A 211 1.91 13.81 -12.06
C TYR A 211 1.80 14.62 -10.77
N MET A 212 1.93 15.94 -10.88
CA MET A 212 1.74 16.87 -9.77
C MET A 212 0.27 17.33 -9.78
N ASP A 213 -0.53 16.70 -8.95
CA ASP A 213 -1.98 16.81 -9.02
C ASP A 213 -2.59 17.58 -7.85
N HIS A 214 -1.86 17.60 -6.74
CA HIS A 214 -2.20 18.34 -5.55
C HIS A 214 -1.17 19.46 -5.34
N GLY A 215 -1.62 20.62 -4.89
CA GLY A 215 -0.70 21.69 -4.48
C GLY A 215 0.00 21.38 -3.15
N SER A 216 -0.41 20.28 -2.51
CA SER A 216 0.08 19.80 -1.23
C SER A 216 -0.02 18.26 -1.15
N ILE A 217 0.05 17.69 0.04
CA ILE A 217 0.10 16.26 0.31
C ILE A 217 -1.06 15.44 -0.29
N ALA A 218 -0.76 14.34 -0.99
CA ALA A 218 -1.77 13.38 -1.42
C ALA A 218 -1.78 12.16 -0.48
N TYR A 219 -2.80 12.03 0.36
CA TYR A 219 -2.88 11.04 1.45
C TYR A 219 -3.49 9.71 1.06
N GLY A 220 -4.29 9.65 0.01
CA GLY A 220 -4.95 8.42 -0.43
C GLY A 220 -4.88 8.25 -1.93
N ALA A 221 -4.76 7.00 -2.36
CA ALA A 221 -4.90 6.58 -3.75
C ALA A 221 -5.67 5.25 -3.82
N ASP A 222 -6.59 5.10 -4.77
CA ASP A 222 -7.40 3.88 -4.94
C ASP A 222 -7.80 3.66 -6.39
N TRP A 223 -7.88 2.39 -6.81
CA TRP A 223 -8.35 1.98 -8.13
C TRP A 223 -9.85 1.66 -8.12
N CYS A 224 -10.57 2.17 -9.12
CA CYS A 224 -11.94 1.74 -9.37
C CYS A 224 -11.96 0.37 -10.06
N CYS A 225 -12.62 -0.61 -9.45
CA CYS A 225 -12.82 -1.94 -10.04
C CYS A 225 -13.62 -1.95 -11.36
N LYS A 226 -14.23 -0.82 -11.75
CA LYS A 226 -15.09 -0.73 -12.94
C LYS A 226 -14.37 -0.08 -14.10
N HIS A 227 -14.42 -0.77 -15.23
CA HIS A 227 -13.98 -0.30 -16.54
C HIS A 227 -15.05 0.54 -17.24
N TYR A 228 -14.63 1.61 -17.91
CA TYR A 228 -15.52 2.49 -18.67
C TYR A 228 -15.10 2.53 -20.15
N LYS A 229 -16.08 2.26 -21.03
CA LYS A 229 -15.87 2.26 -22.49
C LYS A 229 -16.21 3.63 -23.08
N GLY A 230 -15.44 4.06 -24.07
CA GLY A 230 -15.76 5.23 -24.90
C GLY A 230 -15.64 6.57 -24.17
N VAL A 231 -14.79 6.65 -23.15
CA VAL A 231 -14.56 7.89 -22.42
C VAL A 231 -13.48 8.70 -23.13
N SER A 232 -13.84 9.86 -23.67
CA SER A 232 -12.90 10.79 -24.31
C SER A 232 -12.10 11.55 -23.26
N LEU A 233 -10.77 11.56 -23.40
CA LEU A 233 -9.87 12.41 -22.60
C LEU A 233 -9.91 13.89 -23.03
N LYS A 234 -10.42 14.17 -24.23
CA LYS A 234 -10.56 15.56 -24.67
C LYS A 234 -11.76 16.17 -23.95
N PRO A 235 -11.59 17.29 -23.22
CA PRO A 235 -12.73 18.06 -22.76
C PRO A 235 -13.62 18.37 -23.97
N THR A 236 -14.93 18.21 -23.82
CA THR A 236 -15.89 18.56 -24.85
C THR A 236 -15.80 20.06 -25.09
N THR A 237 -14.97 20.48 -26.04
CA THR A 237 -15.10 21.79 -26.65
C THR A 237 -16.37 21.73 -27.48
N ASP A 238 -17.32 22.64 -27.21
CA ASP A 238 -18.60 22.81 -27.94
C ASP A 238 -18.39 23.28 -29.39
N ASP A 239 -17.40 22.76 -30.10
CA ASP A 239 -17.19 23.03 -31.51
C ASP A 239 -18.07 22.09 -32.34
N LYS A 240 -19.28 22.59 -32.60
CA LYS A 240 -20.19 22.09 -33.64
C LYS A 240 -19.60 22.29 -35.03
N ASN A 241 -18.52 21.58 -35.37
CA ASN A 241 -18.13 21.27 -36.75
C ASN A 241 -16.87 20.41 -36.78
N SER A 242 -17.06 19.10 -36.85
CA SER A 242 -16.06 18.19 -37.39
C SER A 242 -16.77 16.91 -37.83
N ASP A 243 -17.13 16.86 -39.10
CA ASP A 243 -17.50 15.61 -39.78
C ASP A 243 -16.30 14.63 -39.75
N CYS A 244 -16.65 13.35 -39.65
CA CYS A 244 -15.83 12.13 -39.82
C CYS A 244 -14.66 11.89 -38.85
N MET A 245 -14.77 10.81 -38.06
CA MET A 245 -13.97 9.59 -38.18
C MET A 245 -14.66 8.47 -37.34
N ALA A 246 -14.50 7.23 -37.78
CA ALA A 246 -15.05 6.02 -37.16
C ALA A 246 -14.73 5.95 -35.65
N PRO A 247 -15.52 5.23 -34.83
CA PRO A 247 -15.15 5.04 -33.43
C PRO A 247 -13.81 4.29 -33.40
N GLU A 248 -12.75 4.98 -32.98
CA GLU A 248 -11.49 4.36 -32.57
C GLU A 248 -11.84 3.23 -31.60
N GLU A 249 -11.17 2.08 -31.75
CA GLU A 249 -11.36 0.90 -30.90
C GLU A 249 -11.63 1.32 -29.46
N SER A 250 -12.72 0.81 -28.88
CA SER A 250 -13.23 1.32 -27.61
C SER A 250 -12.19 1.16 -26.52
N SER A 251 -11.35 2.18 -26.33
CA SER A 251 -10.34 2.17 -25.29
C SER A 251 -11.07 2.07 -23.97
N VAL A 252 -10.67 1.05 -23.21
CA VAL A 252 -11.17 0.84 -21.87
C VAL A 252 -10.28 1.67 -20.97
N ALA A 253 -10.85 2.71 -20.36
CA ALA A 253 -10.13 3.55 -19.41
C ALA A 253 -10.30 2.98 -18.00
N ALA A 254 -9.19 2.90 -17.26
CA ALA A 254 -9.23 2.64 -15.83
C ALA A 254 -9.47 3.96 -15.08
N LEU A 255 -10.23 3.92 -13.99
CA LEU A 255 -10.34 5.07 -13.09
C LEU A 255 -9.50 4.85 -11.84
N LEU A 256 -8.84 5.91 -11.42
CA LEU A 256 -8.14 6.00 -10.15
C LEU A 256 -8.57 7.30 -9.45
N SER A 257 -8.54 7.31 -8.13
CA SER A 257 -8.92 8.49 -7.34
C SER A 257 -7.86 8.79 -6.29
N THR A 258 -7.67 10.07 -6.00
CA THR A 258 -6.72 10.54 -5.00
C THR A 258 -7.35 11.61 -4.11
N CYS A 259 -6.90 11.72 -2.88
CA CYS A 259 -7.37 12.75 -1.95
C CYS A 259 -6.21 13.41 -1.21
N SER A 260 -6.39 14.69 -0.92
CA SER A 260 -5.44 15.51 -0.19
C SER A 260 -6.12 16.20 0.98
N PHE A 261 -5.37 16.29 2.08
CA PHE A 261 -5.87 16.91 3.31
C PHE A 261 -5.74 18.43 3.29
N TYR A 262 -4.62 18.98 2.82
CA TYR A 262 -4.28 20.40 3.01
C TYR A 262 -4.88 21.33 1.96
N ASP A 263 -5.03 20.86 0.72
CA ASP A 263 -5.66 21.67 -0.35
C ASP A 263 -7.15 21.34 -0.54
N HIS A 264 -7.69 20.40 0.25
CA HIS A 264 -9.08 19.97 0.25
C HIS A 264 -9.55 19.40 -1.10
N LEU A 265 -8.64 18.94 -1.95
CA LEU A 265 -8.97 18.37 -3.25
C LEU A 265 -9.14 16.85 -3.18
N MET A 266 -10.14 16.38 -3.92
CA MET A 266 -10.28 14.98 -4.32
C MET A 266 -10.32 14.96 -5.84
N ASN A 267 -9.45 14.19 -6.44
CA ASN A 267 -9.36 14.07 -7.88
C ASN A 267 -9.79 12.67 -8.33
N VAL A 268 -10.48 12.61 -9.46
CA VAL A 268 -10.86 11.37 -10.13
C VAL A 268 -10.26 11.40 -11.52
N TRP A 269 -9.49 10.38 -11.85
CA TRP A 269 -8.63 10.35 -13.01
C TRP A 269 -9.06 9.24 -13.95
N LEU A 270 -8.90 9.50 -15.24
CA LEU A 270 -8.98 8.50 -16.28
C LEU A 270 -7.56 8.18 -16.75
N TRP A 271 -7.20 6.91 -16.65
CA TRP A 271 -5.95 6.40 -17.18
C TRP A 271 -6.24 5.54 -18.41
N ASN A 272 -5.75 6.01 -19.56
CA ASN A 272 -5.90 5.36 -20.86
C ASN A 272 -4.63 4.60 -21.28
N GLY A 273 -3.70 4.34 -20.34
CA GLY A 273 -2.56 3.49 -20.64
C GLY A 273 -3.05 2.19 -21.25
N HIS A 274 -2.47 1.77 -22.37
CA HIS A 274 -2.72 0.44 -22.89
C HIS A 274 -2.43 -0.54 -21.75
N LEU A 275 -3.46 -1.22 -21.25
CA LEU A 275 -3.31 -2.47 -20.54
C LEU A 275 -2.86 -3.51 -21.58
N SER A 276 -1.73 -3.27 -22.25
CA SER A 276 -1.22 -4.14 -23.30
C SER A 276 -0.68 -5.39 -22.63
N GLY A 277 -1.45 -6.45 -22.70
CA GLY A 277 -1.04 -7.81 -22.40
C GLY A 277 -1.86 -8.77 -23.24
N VAL A 278 -1.25 -9.24 -24.33
CA VAL A 278 -1.70 -10.32 -25.24
C VAL A 278 -2.60 -9.90 -26.40
N ASP A 279 -1.96 -9.47 -27.49
CA ASP A 279 -2.39 -9.97 -28.81
C ASP A 279 -2.11 -11.48 -28.85
N VAL A 280 -3.13 -12.27 -29.19
CA VAL A 280 -3.07 -13.74 -29.37
C VAL A 280 -2.19 -14.12 -30.55
#